data_AF-A0AA86NKG4-F1
#
_entry.id   AF-A0AA86NKG4-F1
#
_cell.length_a   1.000
_cell.length_b   1.000
_cell.length_c   1.000
_cell.angle_alpha   90.00
_cell.angle_beta   90.00
_cell.angle_gamma   90.00
#
_symmetry.space_group_name_H-M   'P 1'
#
loop_
_entity.id
_entity.type
_entity.pdbx_description
1 polymer ?
#
loop_
_entity_poly.entity_id
_entity_poly.type
_entity_poly.pdbx_seq_one_letter_code
_entity_poly.pdbx_strand_id
1 'polypeptide(L)'
;MSQSRVTTAQVQQRQLSSRQTTSARATTTNAAKAKQDRIPDSRKVRDQDYTNQCAERVFNFFTDKGYDGLLPSIKDLQTGIILKTFIDMISFLINLLDVQIAPPTDFKDPNQIMTFLNTIQTQLSYPETNQIKQTELKSISSAITWRKFMLLLSWLTELTDYTLSVDVDYQEPQVTELFIKNLCQAPDSEQILQSKEYFEFISQFYKDFLEMGGDETKLKLNLQTQFGMWKDEAKVNEQKMQQEVKKLDVEIRRFRLKLEEEINRAKQELNAVMETASSCQLDLNLCDDASYVGNSVMEVSTQQLLELRQRNQQRLEDANKKLSERVTQQEVNMMPQLQEKLNFINGQMRQNQIKQQELQADQDALQATIEALPESFAEYKKTDFLHQQKQGELKNMEQHLLELNKSLEEKQTRKSKIQKQIQQLCQNLQINQNISIDEITKLQSEMRRKLYAAEQAVQVTEKELRDLENEKVIMVQNLNQLNEQLENQKKRVEIMKQDHEKDAASLKQMNDTYYKNTQNLNEQIGQMKKQKVQVSAQIEESKQLLNQQKALLEKEQKRTEAEMKKMIAIIAAIYEKLIESRQKSRNSLEMARDKVGEAMQMFK
;
A
#
# COMPACT_ATOMS: atom_id res chain seq x y z
N MET A 1 -56.57 6.74 30.12
CA MET A 1 -56.28 6.49 28.69
C MET A 1 -56.97 7.57 27.87
N SER A 2 -56.37 7.93 26.73
CA SER A 2 -56.85 8.79 25.64
C SER A 2 -56.11 10.12 25.48
N GLN A 3 -55.70 10.34 24.23
CA GLN A 3 -54.51 11.04 23.76
C GLN A 3 -54.74 12.53 23.45
N SER A 4 -53.64 13.27 23.45
CA SER A 4 -53.47 14.65 22.95
C SER A 4 -53.36 14.72 21.43
N ARG A 5 -53.82 15.83 20.82
CA ARG A 5 -53.17 16.50 19.68
C ARG A 5 -53.58 17.98 19.62
N VAL A 6 -52.58 18.82 19.33
CA VAL A 6 -52.59 20.29 19.36
C VAL A 6 -52.77 20.85 17.94
N THR A 7 -53.26 22.09 17.95
CA THR A 7 -53.90 22.95 16.94
C THR A 7 -53.00 23.69 15.95
N THR A 8 -53.62 24.07 14.83
CA THR A 8 -53.18 24.97 13.74
C THR A 8 -53.82 26.37 13.88
N ALA A 9 -53.12 27.46 13.50
CA ALA A 9 -53.68 28.75 13.00
C ALA A 9 -52.52 29.69 12.55
N GLN A 10 -52.39 30.10 11.27
CA GLN A 10 -53.01 31.25 10.56
C GLN A 10 -52.57 32.65 11.08
N VAL A 11 -51.67 33.36 10.38
CA VAL A 11 -51.86 34.30 9.23
C VAL A 11 -52.67 35.55 9.58
N GLN A 12 -52.02 36.72 9.55
CA GLN A 12 -52.66 38.04 9.41
C GLN A 12 -51.91 38.90 8.38
N GLN A 13 -52.70 39.47 7.47
CA GLN A 13 -52.33 40.33 6.36
C GLN A 13 -53.05 41.69 6.56
N ARG A 14 -52.35 42.82 6.38
CA ARG A 14 -52.92 44.17 6.18
C ARG A 14 -52.21 44.76 4.94
N GLN A 15 -52.89 44.99 3.82
CA GLN A 15 -53.68 46.18 3.43
C GLN A 15 -52.83 47.49 3.45
N LEU A 16 -52.84 48.43 2.49
CA LEU A 16 -53.60 48.69 1.26
C LEU A 16 -53.02 49.95 0.56
N SER A 17 -53.36 50.14 -0.73
CA SER A 17 -53.56 51.43 -1.44
C SER A 17 -52.40 52.13 -2.18
N SER A 18 -52.57 52.80 -3.34
CA SER A 18 -53.43 52.66 -4.54
C SER A 18 -53.27 53.90 -5.45
N ARG A 19 -53.09 53.69 -6.77
CA ARG A 19 -53.48 54.57 -7.93
C ARG A 19 -52.76 55.95 -8.07
N GLN A 20 -52.44 56.51 -9.25
CA GLN A 20 -53.15 56.53 -10.54
C GLN A 20 -52.27 57.15 -11.70
N THR A 21 -52.29 56.54 -12.91
CA THR A 21 -52.35 57.09 -14.31
C THR A 21 -51.33 58.14 -14.82
N THR A 22 -50.72 58.07 -16.03
CA THR A 22 -51.19 57.89 -17.44
C THR A 22 -50.03 57.34 -18.34
N SER A 23 -50.19 56.35 -19.25
CA SER A 23 -50.69 56.38 -20.66
C SER A 23 -50.07 57.51 -21.52
N ALA A 24 -49.48 57.37 -22.72
CA ALA A 24 -49.18 56.27 -23.65
C ALA A 24 -48.25 56.82 -24.77
N ARG A 25 -47.40 55.99 -25.39
CA ARG A 25 -47.36 55.82 -26.86
C ARG A 25 -46.56 54.58 -27.25
N ALA A 26 -47.27 53.65 -27.87
CA ALA A 26 -46.75 52.44 -28.47
C ALA A 26 -46.15 52.72 -29.87
N THR A 27 -45.15 51.92 -30.24
CA THR A 27 -45.09 51.33 -31.58
C THR A 27 -44.65 49.88 -31.47
N THR A 28 -45.63 49.03 -31.66
CA THR A 28 -45.58 47.60 -31.97
C THR A 28 -44.78 47.34 -33.24
N THR A 29 -43.94 46.30 -33.25
CA THR A 29 -44.02 45.16 -34.20
C THR A 29 -42.90 44.14 -33.94
N ASN A 30 -43.29 42.88 -33.70
CA ASN A 30 -42.58 41.65 -34.07
C ASN A 30 -41.12 41.44 -33.61
N ALA A 31 -40.89 41.29 -32.30
CA ALA A 31 -39.72 40.59 -31.77
C ALA A 31 -40.13 39.60 -30.65
N ALA A 32 -41.16 38.80 -30.93
CA ALA A 32 -41.57 37.68 -30.09
C ALA A 32 -41.03 36.37 -30.70
N LYS A 33 -39.72 36.16 -30.56
CA LYS A 33 -39.01 34.86 -30.62
C LYS A 33 -37.52 35.15 -30.32
N ALA A 34 -36.96 34.42 -29.35
CA ALA A 34 -35.56 34.47 -28.87
C ALA A 34 -35.22 35.44 -27.72
N LYS A 35 -36.04 35.49 -26.65
CA LYS A 35 -35.49 35.68 -25.30
C LYS A 35 -35.63 34.35 -24.58
N GLN A 36 -34.58 33.52 -24.66
CA GLN A 36 -34.38 32.44 -23.68
C GLN A 36 -34.53 33.04 -22.29
N ASP A 37 -35.32 32.38 -21.44
CA ASP A 37 -35.45 32.68 -20.03
C ASP A 37 -34.06 32.65 -19.37
N ARG A 38 -33.39 33.81 -19.32
CA ARG A 38 -32.14 33.98 -18.58
C ARG A 38 -32.50 33.90 -17.11
N ILE A 39 -32.22 32.75 -16.50
CA ILE A 39 -32.37 32.54 -15.05
C ILE A 39 -31.59 33.64 -14.33
N PRO A 40 -32.24 34.50 -13.52
CA PRO A 40 -31.55 35.59 -12.84
C PRO A 40 -30.50 35.03 -11.86
N ASP A 41 -29.39 35.76 -11.68
CA ASP A 41 -28.38 35.42 -10.67
C ASP A 41 -29.06 35.38 -9.29
N SER A 42 -28.98 34.23 -8.62
CA SER A 42 -29.53 34.04 -7.28
C SER A 42 -28.67 34.69 -6.21
N ARG A 43 -27.42 35.06 -6.52
CA ARG A 43 -26.49 35.70 -5.58
C ARG A 43 -26.93 37.12 -5.26
N LYS A 44 -26.74 37.53 -4.02
CA LYS A 44 -27.10 38.88 -3.54
C LYS A 44 -26.06 39.92 -3.95
N VAL A 45 -25.83 40.09 -5.26
CA VAL A 45 -24.79 40.99 -5.84
C VAL A 45 -24.90 42.45 -5.36
N ARG A 46 -26.10 42.90 -4.98
CA ARG A 46 -26.34 44.27 -4.50
C ARG A 46 -26.10 44.43 -3.00
N ASP A 47 -26.02 43.32 -2.27
CA ASP A 47 -25.83 43.28 -0.82
C ASP A 47 -24.33 43.47 -0.50
N GLN A 48 -24.04 44.49 0.29
CA GLN A 48 -22.66 44.83 0.65
C GLN A 48 -22.09 43.80 1.61
N ASP A 49 -22.89 43.26 2.52
CA ASP A 49 -22.42 42.27 3.51
C ASP A 49 -22.04 40.97 2.81
N TYR A 50 -22.81 40.56 1.80
CA TYR A 50 -22.48 39.42 0.96
C TYR A 50 -21.17 39.63 0.18
N THR A 51 -20.94 40.83 -0.35
CA THR A 51 -19.69 41.15 -1.05
C THR A 51 -18.50 41.14 -0.09
N ASN A 52 -18.68 41.60 1.14
CA ASN A 52 -17.63 41.57 2.17
C ASN A 52 -17.26 40.13 2.55
N GLN A 53 -18.25 39.24 2.69
CA GLN A 53 -18.00 37.80 2.91
C GLN A 53 -17.24 37.16 1.75
N CYS A 54 -17.55 37.52 0.50
CA CYS A 54 -16.80 37.07 -0.66
C CYS A 54 -15.33 37.51 -0.58
N ALA A 55 -15.08 38.77 -0.21
CA ALA A 55 -13.72 39.29 -0.06
C ALA A 55 -12.94 38.59 1.05
N GLU A 56 -13.56 38.33 2.21
CA GLU A 56 -12.96 37.56 3.30
C GLU A 56 -12.61 36.13 2.88
N ARG A 57 -13.51 35.44 2.16
CA ARG A 57 -13.25 34.10 1.64
C ARG A 57 -12.06 34.07 0.69
N VAL A 58 -12.03 34.99 -0.27
CA VAL A 58 -10.92 35.12 -1.22
C VAL A 58 -9.62 35.38 -0.47
N PHE A 59 -9.61 36.32 0.49
CA PHE A 59 -8.41 36.64 1.25
C PHE A 59 -7.86 35.43 2.03
N ASN A 60 -8.72 34.73 2.75
CA ASN A 60 -8.33 33.56 3.55
C ASN A 60 -7.78 32.45 2.65
N PHE A 61 -8.47 32.14 1.55
CA PHE A 61 -8.03 31.08 0.63
C PHE A 61 -6.64 31.36 0.04
N PHE A 62 -6.41 32.59 -0.44
CA PHE A 62 -5.10 32.95 -1.02
C PHE A 62 -3.99 32.95 0.04
N THR A 63 -4.31 33.29 1.29
CA THR A 63 -3.37 33.20 2.41
C THR A 63 -3.01 31.74 2.69
N ASP A 64 -4.01 30.86 2.76
CA ASP A 64 -3.84 29.44 3.07
C ASP A 64 -3.11 28.67 1.96
N LYS A 65 -3.32 29.04 0.69
CA LYS A 65 -2.68 28.40 -0.47
C LYS A 65 -1.33 29.02 -0.86
N GLY A 66 -0.79 29.94 -0.06
CA GLY A 66 0.55 30.48 -0.27
C GLY A 66 0.72 31.29 -1.55
N TYR A 67 -0.21 32.20 -1.85
CA TYR A 67 -0.10 33.06 -3.04
C TYR A 67 1.21 33.89 -3.04
N ASP A 68 2.06 33.65 -4.03
CA ASP A 68 3.39 34.30 -4.17
C ASP A 68 3.33 35.79 -4.55
N GLY A 69 2.18 36.26 -5.02
CA GLY A 69 1.98 37.67 -5.37
C GLY A 69 1.73 38.55 -4.15
N LEU A 70 1.82 39.88 -4.34
CA LEU A 70 1.41 40.83 -3.29
C LEU A 70 -0.11 40.73 -3.08
N LEU A 71 -0.52 39.97 -2.05
CA LEU A 71 -1.92 39.79 -1.70
C LEU A 71 -2.54 41.14 -1.27
N PRO A 72 -3.60 41.62 -1.92
CA PRO A 72 -4.29 42.84 -1.51
C PRO A 72 -4.85 42.70 -0.11
N SER A 73 -4.93 43.79 0.65
CA SER A 73 -5.59 43.75 1.95
C SER A 73 -7.08 43.42 1.79
N ILE A 74 -7.73 42.89 2.82
CA ILE A 74 -9.18 42.65 2.83
C ILE A 74 -9.95 43.92 2.42
N LYS A 75 -9.48 45.09 2.89
CA LYS A 75 -10.07 46.38 2.55
C LYS A 75 -9.97 46.68 1.05
N ASP A 76 -8.83 46.40 0.43
CA ASP A 76 -8.65 46.59 -1.01
C ASP A 76 -9.56 45.64 -1.82
N LEU A 77 -9.72 44.40 -1.36
CA LEU A 77 -10.66 43.44 -1.96
C LEU A 77 -12.13 43.87 -1.80
N GLN A 78 -12.48 44.60 -0.74
CA GLN A 78 -13.83 45.15 -0.57
C GLN A 78 -14.09 46.38 -1.44
N THR A 79 -13.08 47.24 -1.65
CA THR A 79 -13.25 48.52 -2.35
C THR A 79 -12.92 48.50 -3.83
N GLY A 80 -12.06 47.59 -4.28
CA GLY A 80 -11.58 47.52 -5.66
C GLY A 80 -10.07 47.39 -5.75
N ILE A 81 -9.59 46.54 -6.65
CA ILE A 81 -8.16 46.40 -6.98
C ILE A 81 -7.88 46.79 -8.43
N ILE A 82 -6.60 46.97 -8.76
CA ILE A 82 -6.17 47.26 -10.13
C ILE A 82 -6.30 46.02 -11.03
N LEU A 83 -6.56 46.24 -12.32
CA LEU A 83 -6.79 45.17 -13.30
C LEU A 83 -5.66 44.14 -13.35
N LYS A 84 -4.40 44.58 -13.29
CA LYS A 84 -3.25 43.69 -13.26
C LYS A 84 -3.32 42.71 -12.08
N THR A 85 -3.51 43.22 -10.87
CA THR A 85 -3.62 42.40 -9.65
C THR A 85 -4.80 41.43 -9.72
N PHE A 86 -5.93 41.86 -10.28
CA PHE A 86 -7.07 40.98 -10.50
C PHE A 86 -6.73 39.80 -11.44
N ILE A 87 -6.05 40.07 -12.55
CA ILE A 87 -5.63 39.03 -13.50
C ILE A 87 -4.56 38.12 -12.90
N ASP A 88 -3.61 38.66 -12.14
CA ASP A 88 -2.59 37.88 -11.44
C ASP A 88 -3.25 36.89 -10.45
N MET A 89 -4.25 37.35 -9.68
CA MET A 89 -5.03 36.49 -8.77
C MET A 89 -5.83 35.41 -9.50
N ILE A 90 -6.45 35.74 -10.64
CA ILE A 90 -7.15 34.73 -11.46
C ILE A 90 -6.14 33.72 -12.02
N SER A 91 -4.99 34.17 -12.52
CA SER A 91 -3.98 33.30 -13.12
C SER A 91 -3.47 32.27 -12.10
N PHE A 92 -3.31 32.70 -10.84
CA PHE A 92 -3.01 31.78 -9.75
C PHE A 92 -4.10 30.71 -9.54
N LEU A 93 -5.37 31.10 -9.50
CA LEU A 93 -6.48 30.12 -9.37
C LEU A 93 -6.55 29.16 -10.57
N ILE A 94 -6.33 29.67 -11.79
CA ILE A 94 -6.32 28.85 -13.01
C ILE A 94 -5.17 27.84 -13.00
N ASN A 95 -4.00 28.23 -12.50
CA ASN A 95 -2.87 27.33 -12.32
C ASN A 95 -3.18 26.26 -11.25
N LEU A 96 -3.85 26.63 -10.15
CA LEU A 96 -4.27 25.66 -9.14
C LEU A 96 -5.32 24.67 -9.64
N LEU A 97 -6.16 25.08 -10.59
CA LEU A 97 -7.14 24.22 -11.26
C LEU A 97 -6.53 23.37 -12.41
N ASP A 98 -5.24 23.53 -12.70
CA ASP A 98 -4.52 22.90 -13.83
C ASP A 98 -5.24 23.07 -15.19
N VAL A 99 -5.86 24.23 -15.42
CA VAL A 99 -6.55 24.52 -16.67
C VAL A 99 -5.58 25.20 -17.62
N GLN A 100 -5.42 24.63 -18.82
CA GLN A 100 -4.49 25.10 -19.85
C GLN A 100 -4.99 26.38 -20.54
N ILE A 101 -5.05 27.49 -19.80
CA ILE A 101 -5.43 28.82 -20.29
C ILE A 101 -4.25 29.78 -20.07
N ALA A 102 -3.63 30.23 -21.16
CA ALA A 102 -2.53 31.18 -21.09
C ALA A 102 -3.00 32.56 -20.58
N PRO A 103 -2.32 33.17 -19.60
CA PRO A 103 -2.60 34.53 -19.15
C PRO A 103 -2.30 35.55 -20.27
N PRO A 104 -2.93 36.73 -20.25
CA PRO A 104 -2.72 37.75 -21.28
C PRO A 104 -1.27 38.28 -21.22
N THR A 105 -0.64 38.38 -22.39
CA THR A 105 0.74 38.89 -22.52
C THR A 105 0.82 40.41 -22.44
N ASP A 106 -0.25 41.12 -22.83
CA ASP A 106 -0.34 42.58 -22.75
C ASP A 106 -1.58 43.03 -21.95
N PHE A 107 -1.34 43.57 -20.76
CA PHE A 107 -2.39 44.13 -19.88
C PHE A 107 -2.96 45.47 -20.37
N LYS A 108 -2.39 46.06 -21.43
CA LYS A 108 -2.90 47.30 -22.05
C LYS A 108 -3.90 47.01 -23.16
N ASP A 109 -3.95 45.80 -23.71
CA ASP A 109 -4.90 45.40 -24.74
C ASP A 109 -6.17 44.80 -24.10
N PRO A 110 -7.31 45.52 -24.08
CA PRO A 110 -8.54 45.02 -23.48
C PRO A 110 -9.11 43.81 -24.23
N ASN A 111 -8.74 43.58 -25.49
CA ASN A 111 -9.22 42.42 -26.25
C ASN A 111 -8.56 41.14 -25.75
N GLN A 112 -7.25 41.16 -25.48
CA GLN A 112 -6.53 40.00 -24.91
C GLN A 112 -7.07 39.63 -23.53
N ILE A 113 -7.26 40.63 -22.66
CA ILE A 113 -7.83 40.41 -21.32
C ILE A 113 -9.25 39.86 -21.41
N MET A 114 -10.07 40.41 -22.31
CA MET A 114 -11.45 39.95 -22.49
C MET A 114 -11.51 38.52 -23.05
N THR A 115 -10.63 38.17 -24.00
CA THR A 115 -10.49 36.80 -24.51
C THR A 115 -10.12 35.84 -23.39
N PHE A 116 -9.13 36.19 -22.56
CA PHE A 116 -8.74 35.39 -21.40
C PHE A 116 -9.93 35.16 -20.45
N LEU A 117 -10.62 36.22 -20.04
CA LEU A 117 -11.78 36.13 -19.15
C LEU A 117 -12.96 35.37 -19.76
N ASN A 118 -13.23 35.53 -21.06
CA ASN A 118 -14.27 34.80 -21.78
C ASN A 118 -13.96 33.30 -21.88
N THR A 119 -12.69 32.95 -22.16
CA THR A 119 -12.24 31.56 -22.21
C THR A 119 -12.44 30.90 -20.85
N ILE A 120 -12.04 31.56 -19.76
CA ILE A 120 -12.29 31.07 -18.39
C ILE A 120 -13.79 30.88 -18.15
N GLN A 121 -14.59 31.91 -18.42
CA GLN A 121 -16.03 31.87 -18.16
C GLN A 121 -16.75 30.81 -19.00
N THR A 122 -16.28 30.52 -20.21
CA THR A 122 -16.89 29.52 -21.09
C THR A 122 -16.42 28.10 -20.76
N GLN A 123 -15.11 27.90 -20.59
CA GLN A 123 -14.56 26.57 -20.29
C GLN A 123 -15.00 26.07 -18.91
N LEU A 124 -15.06 26.95 -17.91
CA LEU A 124 -15.49 26.60 -16.56
C LEU A 124 -17.01 26.75 -16.36
N SER A 125 -17.77 26.97 -17.44
CA SER A 125 -19.23 27.08 -17.43
C SER A 125 -19.77 28.12 -16.44
N TYR A 126 -19.11 29.27 -16.35
CA TYR A 126 -19.60 30.39 -15.56
C TYR A 126 -20.93 30.90 -16.12
N PRO A 127 -21.97 31.12 -15.28
CA PRO A 127 -23.31 31.43 -15.77
C PRO A 127 -23.35 32.65 -16.70
N GLU A 128 -23.99 32.51 -17.87
CA GLU A 128 -24.07 33.56 -18.90
C GLU A 128 -24.67 34.87 -18.38
N THR A 129 -25.54 34.79 -17.37
CA THR A 129 -26.18 35.95 -16.76
C THR A 129 -25.21 36.84 -16.00
N ASN A 130 -24.03 36.33 -15.67
CA ASN A 130 -23.02 36.98 -14.85
C ASN A 130 -21.75 37.35 -15.61
N GLN A 131 -21.72 37.13 -16.92
CA GLN A 131 -20.53 37.37 -17.73
C GLN A 131 -20.07 38.81 -17.63
N ILE A 132 -18.75 38.96 -17.46
CA ILE A 132 -18.09 40.26 -17.48
C ILE A 132 -18.11 40.74 -18.93
N LYS A 133 -18.41 42.02 -19.16
CA LYS A 133 -18.40 42.63 -20.49
C LYS A 133 -17.13 43.45 -20.68
N GLN A 134 -16.67 43.57 -21.93
CA GLN A 134 -15.48 44.36 -22.26
C GLN A 134 -15.55 45.81 -21.76
N THR A 135 -16.74 46.43 -21.78
CA THR A 135 -16.95 47.80 -21.29
C THR A 135 -16.67 47.95 -19.79
N GLU A 136 -16.79 46.87 -19.02
CA GLU A 136 -16.62 46.85 -17.57
C GLU A 136 -15.14 46.79 -17.15
N LEU A 137 -14.25 46.33 -18.05
CA LEU A 137 -12.79 46.29 -17.79
C LEU A 137 -12.21 47.67 -17.53
N LYS A 138 -12.71 48.70 -18.23
CA LYS A 138 -12.26 50.09 -18.08
C LYS A 138 -12.65 50.72 -16.75
N SER A 139 -13.62 50.14 -16.04
CA SER A 139 -14.17 50.65 -14.79
C SER A 139 -14.12 49.61 -13.67
N ILE A 140 -13.15 48.68 -13.72
CA ILE A 140 -13.02 47.57 -12.75
C ILE A 140 -12.98 48.05 -11.29
N SER A 141 -12.35 49.20 -11.03
CA SER A 141 -12.22 49.80 -9.70
C SER A 141 -13.45 50.59 -9.24
N SER A 142 -14.49 50.71 -10.07
CA SER A 142 -15.72 51.35 -9.64
C SER A 142 -16.52 50.42 -8.74
N ALA A 143 -17.08 50.94 -7.64
CA ALA A 143 -17.74 50.12 -6.61
C ALA A 143 -18.84 49.20 -7.15
N ILE A 144 -19.58 49.63 -8.17
CA ILE A 144 -20.67 48.83 -8.77
C ILE A 144 -20.11 47.72 -9.66
N THR A 145 -19.13 48.03 -10.49
CA THR A 145 -18.50 47.06 -11.39
C THR A 145 -17.68 46.05 -10.59
N TRP A 146 -16.92 46.51 -9.61
CA TRP A 146 -16.04 45.68 -8.78
C TRP A 146 -16.77 44.50 -8.13
N ARG A 147 -18.01 44.70 -7.66
CA ARG A 147 -18.84 43.63 -7.11
C ARG A 147 -18.96 42.43 -8.07
N LYS A 148 -19.08 42.66 -9.37
CA LYS A 148 -19.14 41.57 -10.37
C LYS A 148 -17.82 40.83 -10.50
N PHE A 149 -16.71 41.55 -10.47
CA PHE A 149 -15.37 40.97 -10.54
C PHE A 149 -15.05 40.17 -9.27
N MET A 150 -15.46 40.66 -8.11
CA MET A 150 -15.34 39.95 -6.84
C MET A 150 -16.17 38.67 -6.80
N LEU A 151 -17.35 38.66 -7.41
CA LEU A 151 -18.16 37.44 -7.53
C LEU A 151 -17.53 36.41 -8.46
N LEU A 152 -16.89 36.83 -9.55
CA LEU A 152 -16.13 35.92 -10.40
C LEU A 152 -14.96 35.32 -9.60
N LEU A 153 -14.22 36.16 -8.87
CA LEU A 153 -13.06 35.74 -8.08
C LEU A 153 -13.45 34.79 -6.93
N SER A 154 -14.52 35.11 -6.19
CA SER A 154 -15.05 34.24 -5.13
C SER A 154 -15.58 32.93 -5.69
N TRP A 155 -16.24 32.94 -6.85
CA TRP A 155 -16.72 31.71 -7.49
C TRP A 155 -15.56 30.83 -7.95
N LEU A 156 -14.52 31.42 -8.56
CA LEU A 156 -13.30 30.68 -8.92
C LEU A 156 -12.60 30.12 -7.69
N THR A 157 -12.57 30.88 -6.59
CA THR A 157 -12.02 30.43 -5.31
C THR A 157 -12.78 29.21 -4.78
N GLU A 158 -14.12 29.27 -4.74
CA GLU A 158 -14.96 28.13 -4.32
C GLU A 158 -14.79 26.91 -5.23
N LEU A 159 -14.71 27.12 -6.55
CA LEU A 159 -14.48 26.05 -7.51
C LEU A 159 -13.11 25.38 -7.30
N THR A 160 -12.07 26.20 -7.05
CA THR A 160 -10.71 25.71 -6.78
C THR A 160 -10.66 24.95 -5.47
N ASP A 161 -11.24 25.50 -4.41
CA ASP A 161 -11.30 24.84 -3.10
C ASP A 161 -12.02 23.49 -3.16
N TYR A 162 -13.15 23.44 -3.87
CA TYR A 162 -13.88 22.21 -4.12
C TYR A 162 -13.03 21.18 -4.90
N THR A 163 -12.41 21.60 -5.99
CA THR A 163 -11.59 20.71 -6.84
C THR A 163 -10.42 20.13 -6.05
N LEU A 164 -9.70 20.98 -5.33
CA LEU A 164 -8.60 20.55 -4.46
C LEU A 164 -9.10 19.59 -3.37
N SER A 165 -10.27 19.84 -2.77
CA SER A 165 -10.83 18.94 -1.74
C SER A 165 -11.20 17.56 -2.27
N VAL A 166 -11.61 17.46 -3.55
CA VAL A 166 -11.93 16.19 -4.20
C VAL A 166 -10.65 15.41 -4.56
N ASP A 167 -9.57 16.10 -4.90
CA ASP A 167 -8.28 15.46 -5.19
C ASP A 167 -7.57 14.92 -3.94
N VAL A 168 -7.82 15.47 -2.74
CA VAL A 168 -7.24 14.93 -1.47
C VAL A 168 -7.77 13.53 -1.14
N ASP A 169 -9.00 13.19 -1.56
CA ASP A 169 -9.57 11.85 -1.37
C ASP A 169 -9.06 10.82 -2.41
N TYR A 170 -8.34 11.27 -3.45
CA TYR A 170 -7.61 10.42 -4.40
C TYR A 170 -6.17 10.20 -3.93
N GLN A 171 -5.97 9.56 -2.78
CA GLN A 171 -4.68 8.93 -2.54
C GLN A 171 -4.55 7.75 -3.51
N GLU A 172 -3.58 7.83 -4.44
CA GLU A 172 -3.14 6.68 -5.25
C GLU A 172 -2.92 5.52 -4.26
N PRO A 173 -3.78 4.47 -4.28
CA PRO A 173 -3.55 3.32 -3.42
C PRO A 173 -2.19 2.71 -3.80
N GLN A 174 -1.59 1.92 -2.91
CA GLN A 174 -0.54 0.98 -3.30
C GLN A 174 -1.16 -0.14 -4.18
N VAL A 175 -1.71 0.24 -5.34
CA VAL A 175 -2.49 -0.60 -6.24
C VAL A 175 -1.68 -1.80 -6.67
N THR A 176 -0.38 -1.61 -6.93
CA THR A 176 0.50 -2.64 -7.47
C THR A 176 0.66 -3.83 -6.52
N GLU A 177 0.96 -3.57 -5.25
CA GLU A 177 1.18 -4.61 -4.25
C GLU A 177 -0.13 -5.29 -3.84
N LEU A 178 -1.21 -4.51 -3.71
CA LEU A 178 -2.55 -5.03 -3.38
C LEU A 178 -3.10 -5.92 -4.49
N PHE A 179 -2.92 -5.52 -5.76
CA PHE A 179 -3.37 -6.29 -6.91
C PHE A 179 -2.61 -7.62 -7.03
N ILE A 180 -1.27 -7.60 -6.94
CA ILE A 180 -0.45 -8.82 -6.98
C ILE A 180 -0.88 -9.79 -5.87
N LYS A 181 -1.10 -9.28 -4.66
CA LYS A 181 -1.58 -10.07 -3.53
C LYS A 181 -2.95 -10.70 -3.81
N ASN A 182 -3.90 -9.91 -4.31
CA ASN A 182 -5.26 -10.40 -4.60
C ASN A 182 -5.25 -11.44 -5.73
N LEU A 183 -4.47 -11.19 -6.79
CA LEU A 183 -4.30 -12.12 -7.91
C LEU A 183 -3.79 -13.49 -7.45
N CYS A 184 -2.81 -13.52 -6.55
CA CYS A 184 -2.24 -14.77 -6.06
C CYS A 184 -3.09 -15.48 -5.00
N GLN A 185 -4.03 -14.79 -4.35
CA GLN A 185 -4.95 -15.37 -3.35
C GLN A 185 -6.30 -15.77 -3.94
N ALA A 186 -6.63 -15.30 -5.14
CA ALA A 186 -7.92 -15.56 -5.73
C ALA A 186 -8.09 -17.02 -6.15
N PRO A 187 -9.26 -17.63 -5.84
CA PRO A 187 -9.59 -18.96 -6.30
C PRO A 187 -9.83 -19.01 -7.82
N ASP A 188 -10.16 -17.87 -8.43
CA ASP A 188 -10.38 -17.72 -9.86
C ASP A 188 -9.67 -16.45 -10.39
N SER A 189 -8.49 -16.65 -10.98
CA SER A 189 -7.63 -15.57 -11.45
C SER A 189 -8.22 -14.79 -12.64
N GLU A 190 -9.15 -15.38 -13.40
CA GLU A 190 -9.71 -14.75 -14.59
C GLU A 190 -10.66 -13.59 -14.27
N GLN A 191 -11.38 -13.66 -13.14
CA GLN A 191 -12.25 -12.56 -12.68
C GLN A 191 -11.44 -11.34 -12.24
N ILE A 192 -10.28 -11.56 -11.60
CA ILE A 192 -9.41 -10.45 -11.17
C ILE A 192 -8.83 -9.70 -12.36
N LEU A 193 -8.54 -10.38 -13.48
CA LEU A 193 -8.07 -9.74 -14.71
C LEU A 193 -9.14 -8.86 -15.40
N GLN A 194 -10.39 -8.91 -14.96
CA GLN A 194 -11.49 -8.06 -15.45
C GLN A 194 -11.91 -7.00 -14.43
N SER A 195 -11.23 -6.94 -13.29
CA SER A 195 -11.55 -6.05 -12.17
C SER A 195 -10.99 -4.64 -12.38
N LYS A 196 -11.53 -3.66 -11.64
CA LYS A 196 -11.05 -2.27 -11.66
C LYS A 196 -9.57 -2.22 -11.24
N GLU A 197 -9.20 -3.07 -10.29
CA GLU A 197 -7.86 -3.22 -9.73
C GLU A 197 -6.85 -3.67 -10.79
N TYR A 198 -7.26 -4.50 -11.76
CA TYR A 198 -6.40 -4.83 -12.91
C TYR A 198 -6.16 -3.63 -13.82
N PHE A 199 -7.20 -2.83 -14.10
CA PHE A 199 -7.05 -1.63 -14.92
C PHE A 199 -6.18 -0.58 -14.22
N GLU A 200 -6.33 -0.40 -12.90
CA GLU A 200 -5.48 0.49 -12.12
C GLU A 200 -4.03 -0.01 -12.09
N PHE A 201 -3.81 -1.32 -11.89
CA PHE A 201 -2.49 -1.94 -11.96
C PHE A 201 -1.83 -1.73 -13.33
N ILE A 202 -2.53 -2.03 -14.43
CA ILE A 202 -2.00 -1.84 -15.78
C ILE A 202 -1.76 -0.37 -16.10
N SER A 203 -2.61 0.53 -15.62
CA SER A 203 -2.43 1.98 -15.83
C SER A 203 -1.19 2.49 -15.13
N GLN A 204 -0.95 2.08 -13.88
CA GLN A 204 0.28 2.40 -13.16
C GLN A 204 1.51 1.75 -13.81
N PHE A 205 1.41 0.49 -14.21
CA PHE A 205 2.48 -0.21 -14.91
C PHE A 205 2.85 0.45 -16.24
N TYR A 206 1.86 0.96 -16.96
CA TYR A 206 2.06 1.71 -18.20
C TYR A 206 2.64 3.11 -17.95
N LYS A 207 2.24 3.78 -16.88
CA LYS A 207 2.85 5.05 -16.42
C LYS A 207 4.34 4.84 -16.11
N ASP A 208 4.68 3.81 -15.32
CA ASP A 208 6.06 3.46 -15.00
C ASP A 208 6.87 3.13 -16.27
N PHE A 209 6.27 2.43 -17.23
CA PHE A 209 6.89 2.16 -18.54
C PHE A 209 7.25 3.45 -19.29
N LEU A 210 6.33 4.42 -19.33
CA LEU A 210 6.54 5.71 -20.00
C LEU A 210 7.59 6.56 -19.28
N GLU A 211 7.56 6.61 -17.94
CA GLU A 211 8.53 7.35 -17.13
C GLU A 211 9.95 6.76 -17.22
N MET A 212 10.07 5.44 -17.38
CA MET A 212 11.35 4.76 -17.62
C MET A 212 11.84 4.87 -19.08
N GLY A 213 11.21 5.69 -19.92
CA GLY A 213 11.59 5.90 -21.32
C GLY A 213 11.31 4.71 -22.22
N GLY A 214 10.35 3.85 -21.85
CA GLY A 214 9.97 2.65 -22.60
C GLY A 214 10.94 1.47 -22.44
N ASP A 215 11.78 1.47 -21.40
CA ASP A 215 12.70 0.36 -21.12
C ASP A 215 11.98 -0.83 -20.47
N GLU A 216 11.50 -1.75 -21.32
CA GLU A 216 10.84 -2.99 -20.92
C GLU A 216 11.69 -3.84 -19.97
N THR A 217 13.02 -3.78 -20.08
CA THR A 217 13.92 -4.64 -19.31
C THR A 217 13.94 -4.25 -17.84
N LYS A 218 14.02 -2.94 -17.56
CA LYS A 218 13.95 -2.41 -16.19
C LYS A 218 12.59 -2.65 -15.56
N LEU A 219 11.53 -2.43 -16.32
CA LEU A 219 10.17 -2.64 -15.86
C LEU A 219 9.92 -4.11 -15.50
N LYS A 220 10.37 -5.03 -16.35
CA LYS A 220 10.30 -6.47 -16.11
C LYS A 220 11.08 -6.89 -14.87
N LEU A 221 12.27 -6.34 -14.66
CA LEU A 221 13.08 -6.60 -13.47
C LEU A 221 12.40 -6.11 -12.18
N ASN A 222 11.79 -4.93 -12.22
CA ASN A 222 11.04 -4.38 -11.09
C ASN A 222 9.83 -5.28 -10.76
N LEU A 223 9.04 -5.66 -11.76
CA LEU A 223 7.90 -6.55 -11.58
C LEU A 223 8.32 -7.91 -11.01
N GLN A 224 9.41 -8.50 -11.53
CA GLN A 224 9.97 -9.75 -11.02
C GLN A 224 10.44 -9.63 -9.56
N THR A 225 11.00 -8.48 -9.19
CA THR A 225 11.44 -8.21 -7.82
C THR A 225 10.25 -8.15 -6.88
N GLN A 226 9.19 -7.41 -7.23
CA GLN A 226 7.98 -7.34 -6.40
C GLN A 226 7.26 -8.68 -6.27
N PHE A 227 7.10 -9.43 -7.37
CA PHE A 227 6.56 -10.79 -7.32
C PHE A 227 7.44 -11.74 -6.48
N GLY A 228 8.77 -11.56 -6.55
CA GLY A 228 9.74 -12.32 -5.76
C GLY A 228 9.57 -12.06 -4.26
N MET A 229 9.53 -10.79 -3.85
CA MET A 229 9.32 -10.38 -2.46
C MET A 229 8.00 -10.93 -1.90
N TRP A 230 6.91 -10.80 -2.67
CA TRP A 230 5.61 -11.32 -2.23
C TRP A 230 5.61 -12.85 -2.10
N LYS A 231 6.25 -13.56 -3.03
CA LYS A 231 6.37 -15.02 -2.96
C LYS A 231 7.12 -15.47 -1.71
N ASP A 232 8.17 -14.75 -1.32
CA ASP A 232 8.93 -15.03 -0.11
C ASP A 232 8.10 -14.73 1.15
N GLU A 233 7.34 -13.64 1.16
CA GLU A 233 6.43 -13.31 2.27
C GLU A 233 5.31 -14.37 2.42
N ALA A 234 4.69 -14.78 1.31
CA ALA A 234 3.68 -15.83 1.29
C ALA A 234 4.23 -17.14 1.85
N LYS A 235 5.47 -17.50 1.51
CA LYS A 235 6.17 -18.68 2.04
C LYS A 235 6.40 -18.59 3.55
N VAL A 236 6.82 -17.43 4.05
CA VAL A 236 6.99 -17.20 5.50
C VAL A 236 5.65 -17.33 6.23
N ASN A 237 4.57 -16.76 5.67
CA ASN A 237 3.23 -16.86 6.25
C ASN A 237 2.69 -18.29 6.21
N GLU A 238 2.93 -19.04 5.13
CA GLU A 238 2.59 -20.45 5.05
C GLU A 238 3.32 -21.26 6.14
N GLN A 239 4.62 -21.02 6.34
CA GLN A 239 5.39 -21.68 7.41
C GLN A 239 4.83 -21.37 8.81
N LYS A 240 4.42 -20.12 9.07
CA LYS A 240 3.76 -19.74 10.32
C LYS A 240 2.43 -20.49 10.50
N MET A 241 1.57 -20.51 9.48
CA MET A 241 0.33 -21.28 9.51
C MET A 241 0.58 -22.77 9.75
N GLN A 242 1.57 -23.37 9.09
CA GLN A 242 1.91 -24.78 9.31
C GLN A 242 2.38 -25.05 10.74
N GLN A 243 3.12 -24.11 11.36
CA GLN A 243 3.51 -24.21 12.77
C GLN A 243 2.29 -24.11 13.70
N GLU A 244 1.34 -23.23 13.41
CA GLU A 244 0.09 -23.11 14.19
C GLU A 244 -0.77 -24.36 14.06
N VAL A 245 -0.94 -24.90 12.85
CA VAL A 245 -1.65 -26.16 12.62
C VAL A 245 -1.00 -27.29 13.41
N LYS A 246 0.34 -27.39 13.42
CA LYS A 246 1.06 -28.38 14.23
C LYS A 246 0.81 -28.21 15.73
N LYS A 247 0.77 -26.97 16.24
CA LYS A 247 0.44 -26.70 17.65
C LYS A 247 -0.98 -27.14 17.98
N LEU A 248 -1.95 -26.81 17.14
CA LEU A 248 -3.35 -27.21 17.30
C LEU A 248 -3.50 -28.74 17.24
N ASP A 249 -2.81 -29.42 16.34
CA ASP A 249 -2.83 -30.89 16.27
C ASP A 249 -2.30 -31.54 17.56
N VAL A 250 -1.24 -30.99 18.15
CA VAL A 250 -0.71 -31.46 19.45
C VAL A 250 -1.72 -31.23 20.57
N GLU A 251 -2.40 -30.10 20.59
CA GLU A 251 -3.46 -29.81 21.57
C GLU A 251 -4.66 -30.74 21.42
N ILE A 252 -5.12 -30.99 20.19
CA ILE A 252 -6.22 -31.93 19.91
C ILE A 252 -5.85 -33.33 20.40
N ARG A 253 -4.63 -33.81 20.14
CA ARG A 253 -4.16 -35.12 20.65
C ARG A 253 -4.14 -35.15 22.18
N ARG A 254 -3.67 -34.08 22.83
CA ARG A 254 -3.66 -33.97 24.28
C ARG A 254 -5.08 -34.01 24.86
N PHE A 255 -6.03 -33.31 24.26
CA PHE A 255 -7.43 -33.32 24.70
C PHE A 255 -8.09 -34.69 24.49
N ARG A 256 -7.78 -35.39 23.39
CA ARG A 256 -8.27 -36.77 23.17
C ARG A 256 -7.80 -37.73 24.26
N LEU A 257 -6.52 -37.70 24.60
CA LEU A 257 -5.97 -38.57 25.66
C LEU A 257 -6.65 -38.31 27.01
N LYS A 258 -6.83 -37.04 27.39
CA LYS A 258 -7.55 -36.68 28.63
C LYS A 258 -8.99 -37.19 28.64
N LEU A 259 -9.71 -37.03 27.53
CA LEU A 259 -11.09 -37.50 27.42
C LEU A 259 -11.17 -39.03 27.54
N GLU A 260 -10.21 -39.74 26.95
CA GLU A 260 -10.13 -41.20 27.02
C GLU A 260 -9.82 -41.70 28.43
N GLU A 261 -8.92 -41.01 29.16
CA GLU A 261 -8.66 -41.25 30.58
C GLU A 261 -9.92 -41.05 31.44
N GLU A 262 -10.68 -39.98 31.21
CA GLU A 262 -11.94 -39.72 31.93
C GLU A 262 -13.02 -40.77 31.62
N ILE A 263 -13.18 -41.17 30.36
CA ILE A 263 -14.12 -42.23 29.95
C ILE A 263 -13.75 -43.55 30.64
N ASN A 264 -12.46 -43.91 30.69
CA ASN A 264 -12.01 -45.14 31.35
C ASN A 264 -12.25 -45.10 32.86
N ARG A 265 -12.03 -43.94 33.50
CA ARG A 265 -12.36 -43.75 34.92
C ARG A 265 -13.85 -43.91 35.19
N ALA A 266 -14.71 -43.28 34.38
CA ALA A 266 -16.16 -43.39 34.51
C ALA A 266 -16.64 -44.84 34.31
N LYS A 267 -16.05 -45.59 33.38
CA LYS A 267 -16.34 -47.03 33.19
C LYS A 267 -15.96 -47.86 34.41
N GLN A 268 -14.79 -47.61 35.01
CA GLN A 268 -14.36 -48.31 36.22
C GLN A 268 -15.31 -48.02 37.40
N GLU A 269 -15.71 -46.77 37.56
CA GLU A 269 -16.68 -46.38 38.60
C GLU A 269 -18.05 -47.05 38.38
N LEU A 270 -18.54 -47.09 37.14
CA LEU A 270 -19.80 -47.76 36.80
C LEU A 270 -19.76 -49.26 37.11
N ASN A 271 -18.68 -49.94 36.73
CA ASN A 271 -18.50 -51.37 37.01
C ASN A 271 -18.49 -51.65 38.52
N ALA A 272 -17.80 -50.82 39.32
CA ALA A 272 -17.77 -50.97 40.77
C ALA A 272 -19.17 -50.80 41.41
N VAL A 273 -19.97 -49.85 40.89
CA VAL A 273 -21.37 -49.67 41.33
C VAL A 273 -22.22 -50.89 40.96
N MET A 274 -22.06 -51.43 39.75
CA MET A 274 -22.77 -52.63 39.33
C MET A 274 -22.44 -53.84 40.20
N GLU A 275 -21.16 -54.07 40.50
CA GLU A 275 -20.73 -55.16 41.40
C GLU A 275 -21.33 -55.02 42.80
N THR A 276 -21.34 -53.78 43.34
CA THR A 276 -21.96 -53.50 44.64
C THR A 276 -23.46 -53.79 44.61
N ALA A 277 -24.17 -53.37 43.56
CA ALA A 277 -25.60 -53.61 43.40
C ALA A 277 -25.94 -55.10 43.27
N SER A 278 -25.13 -55.87 42.52
CA SER A 278 -25.28 -57.32 42.41
C SER A 278 -25.03 -58.05 43.73
N SER A 279 -24.06 -57.61 44.53
CA SER A 279 -23.83 -58.14 45.89
C SER A 279 -25.06 -57.91 46.79
N CYS A 280 -25.64 -56.71 46.77
CA CYS A 280 -26.84 -56.41 47.56
C CYS A 280 -28.08 -57.21 47.11
N GLN A 281 -28.19 -57.58 45.82
CA GLN A 281 -29.26 -58.46 45.33
C GLN A 281 -29.10 -59.92 45.77
N LEU A 282 -27.87 -60.41 45.94
CA LEU A 282 -27.62 -61.76 46.45
C LEU A 282 -28.02 -61.88 47.93
N ASP A 283 -27.75 -60.85 48.73
CA ASP A 283 -28.14 -60.81 50.14
C ASP A 283 -29.67 -60.79 50.34
N LEU A 284 -30.42 -60.20 49.39
CA LEU A 284 -31.89 -60.22 49.38
C LEU A 284 -32.48 -61.61 49.06
N ASN A 285 -31.78 -62.45 48.32
CA ASN A 285 -32.25 -63.78 47.92
C ASN A 285 -31.91 -64.90 48.94
N LEU A 286 -31.09 -64.59 49.97
CA LEU A 286 -30.66 -65.56 50.99
C LEU A 286 -31.39 -65.40 52.34
N CYS A 287 -32.30 -64.43 52.49
CA CYS A 287 -33.06 -64.22 53.72
C CYS A 287 -34.52 -64.67 53.58
N ASP A 288 -34.82 -65.92 53.99
CA ASP A 288 -36.17 -66.51 53.98
C ASP A 288 -37.10 -66.04 55.12
N ASP A 289 -36.66 -65.13 56.00
CA ASP A 289 -37.49 -64.58 57.10
C ASP A 289 -38.02 -63.17 56.77
N ALA A 290 -39.06 -63.14 55.93
CA ALA A 290 -39.57 -61.97 55.23
C ALA A 290 -40.39 -60.94 56.06
N SER A 291 -40.40 -60.98 57.39
CA SER A 291 -41.20 -60.04 58.20
C SER A 291 -40.40 -59.04 59.05
N TYR A 292 -39.14 -59.35 59.38
CA TYR A 292 -38.29 -58.45 60.18
C TYR A 292 -37.10 -57.89 59.38
N VAL A 293 -36.64 -58.63 58.36
CA VAL A 293 -35.49 -58.23 57.52
C VAL A 293 -35.92 -57.24 56.43
N GLY A 294 -37.17 -57.27 55.96
CA GLY A 294 -37.65 -56.39 54.88
C GLY A 294 -37.60 -54.89 55.21
N ASN A 295 -37.88 -54.51 56.46
CA ASN A 295 -37.77 -53.10 56.88
C ASN A 295 -36.32 -52.72 57.20
N SER A 296 -35.54 -53.61 57.82
CA SER A 296 -34.13 -53.35 58.14
C SER A 296 -33.24 -53.30 56.89
N VAL A 297 -33.46 -54.17 55.90
CA VAL A 297 -32.68 -54.20 54.65
C VAL A 297 -33.13 -53.08 53.70
N MET A 298 -34.42 -52.70 53.67
CA MET A 298 -34.80 -51.48 52.97
C MET A 298 -34.20 -50.24 53.65
N GLU A 299 -34.24 -50.12 54.98
CA GLU A 299 -33.58 -49.00 55.66
C GLU A 299 -32.07 -48.99 55.40
N VAL A 300 -31.38 -50.13 55.53
CA VAL A 300 -29.94 -50.23 55.25
C VAL A 300 -29.62 -49.92 53.79
N SER A 301 -30.41 -50.40 52.83
CA SER A 301 -30.22 -50.12 51.40
C SER A 301 -30.53 -48.66 51.05
N THR A 302 -31.54 -48.06 51.68
CA THR A 302 -31.86 -46.64 51.52
C THR A 302 -30.80 -45.76 52.16
N GLN A 303 -30.29 -46.16 53.33
CA GLN A 303 -29.18 -45.50 54.03
C GLN A 303 -27.89 -45.58 53.21
N GLN A 304 -27.56 -46.76 52.65
CA GLN A 304 -26.41 -46.96 51.77
C GLN A 304 -26.52 -46.16 50.48
N LEU A 305 -27.72 -46.06 49.87
CA LEU A 305 -27.96 -45.19 48.72
C LEU A 305 -27.84 -43.70 49.08
N LEU A 306 -28.26 -43.30 50.28
CA LEU A 306 -28.10 -41.93 50.78
C LEU A 306 -26.62 -41.61 51.04
N GLU A 307 -25.87 -42.55 51.63
CA GLU A 307 -24.43 -42.45 51.84
C GLU A 307 -23.66 -42.44 50.52
N LEU A 308 -24.06 -43.24 49.54
CA LEU A 308 -23.51 -43.22 48.17
C LEU A 308 -23.80 -41.88 47.49
N ARG A 309 -25.02 -41.35 47.64
CA ARG A 309 -25.39 -40.02 47.12
C ARG A 309 -24.56 -38.93 47.78
N GLN A 310 -24.39 -38.97 49.11
CA GLN A 310 -23.54 -38.02 49.84
C GLN A 310 -22.08 -38.14 49.42
N ARG A 311 -21.52 -39.35 49.30
CA ARG A 311 -20.16 -39.56 48.78
C ARG A 311 -19.98 -39.02 47.37
N ASN A 312 -20.93 -39.27 46.48
CA ASN A 312 -20.86 -38.79 45.11
C ASN A 312 -20.98 -37.28 45.05
N GLN A 313 -21.86 -36.68 45.86
CA GLN A 313 -21.98 -35.24 45.97
C GLN A 313 -20.70 -34.60 46.53
N GLN A 314 -20.10 -35.21 47.55
CA GLN A 314 -18.83 -34.75 48.13
C GLN A 314 -17.65 -34.91 47.17
N ARG A 315 -17.61 -35.99 46.39
CA ARG A 315 -16.64 -36.16 45.29
C ARG A 315 -16.81 -35.12 44.19
N LEU A 316 -18.06 -34.76 43.87
CA LEU A 316 -18.37 -33.68 42.92
C LEU A 316 -17.90 -32.32 43.45
N GLU A 317 -18.14 -32.04 44.73
CA GLU A 317 -17.66 -30.82 45.40
C GLU A 317 -16.12 -30.78 45.45
N ASP A 318 -15.45 -31.88 45.78
CA ASP A 318 -13.99 -31.98 45.77
C ASP A 318 -13.40 -31.85 44.36
N ALA A 319 -14.07 -32.43 43.34
CA ALA A 319 -13.67 -32.30 41.96
C ALA A 319 -13.83 -30.86 41.47
N ASN A 320 -14.95 -30.20 41.78
CA ASN A 320 -15.16 -28.77 41.49
C ASN A 320 -14.14 -27.89 42.20
N LYS A 321 -13.83 -28.19 43.46
CA LYS A 321 -12.81 -27.47 44.22
C LYS A 321 -11.42 -27.62 43.60
N LYS A 322 -11.01 -28.84 43.23
CA LYS A 322 -9.74 -29.09 42.53
C LYS A 322 -9.70 -28.45 41.14
N LEU A 323 -10.83 -28.41 40.43
CA LEU A 323 -10.94 -27.74 39.15
C LEU A 323 -10.75 -26.23 39.32
N SER A 324 -11.43 -25.63 40.31
CA SER A 324 -11.32 -24.22 40.65
C SER A 324 -9.88 -23.88 41.07
N GLU A 325 -9.25 -24.66 41.94
CA GLU A 325 -7.84 -24.48 42.34
C GLU A 325 -6.87 -24.58 41.16
N ARG A 326 -7.10 -25.50 40.21
CA ARG A 326 -6.30 -25.60 38.97
C ARG A 326 -6.48 -24.40 38.06
N VAL A 327 -7.72 -23.91 37.90
CA VAL A 327 -8.01 -22.70 37.11
C VAL A 327 -7.28 -21.51 37.74
N THR A 328 -7.39 -21.33 39.06
CA THR A 328 -6.69 -20.25 39.77
C THR A 328 -5.17 -20.39 39.70
N GLN A 329 -4.61 -21.61 39.82
CA GLN A 329 -3.18 -21.84 39.63
C GLN A 329 -2.72 -21.57 38.20
N GLN A 330 -3.51 -21.93 37.18
CA GLN A 330 -3.20 -21.61 35.80
C GLN A 330 -3.24 -20.10 35.56
N GLU A 331 -4.23 -19.39 36.10
CA GLU A 331 -4.29 -17.92 36.02
C GLU A 331 -3.09 -17.28 36.73
N VAL A 332 -2.77 -17.70 37.95
CA VAL A 332 -1.64 -17.16 38.72
C VAL A 332 -0.29 -17.44 38.06
N ASN A 333 -0.11 -18.59 37.40
CA ASN A 333 1.17 -18.95 36.79
C ASN A 333 1.31 -18.48 35.33
N MET A 334 0.23 -18.50 34.54
CA MET A 334 0.28 -18.14 33.12
C MET A 334 0.09 -16.64 32.88
N MET A 335 -0.71 -15.95 33.70
CA MET A 335 -0.96 -14.52 33.49
C MET A 335 0.32 -13.68 33.62
N PRO A 336 1.23 -13.91 34.59
CA PRO A 336 2.51 -13.21 34.66
C PRO A 336 3.41 -13.49 33.45
N GLN A 337 3.46 -14.74 32.97
CA GLN A 337 4.26 -15.11 31.79
C GLN A 337 3.71 -14.46 30.51
N LEU A 338 2.39 -14.37 30.38
CA LEU A 338 1.75 -13.65 29.28
C LEU A 338 2.01 -12.16 29.39
N GLN A 339 1.93 -11.58 30.59
CA GLN A 339 2.26 -10.17 30.86
C GLN A 339 3.72 -9.85 30.51
N GLU A 340 4.65 -10.73 30.85
CA GLU A 340 6.08 -10.60 30.54
C GLU A 340 6.33 -10.66 29.03
N LYS A 341 5.68 -11.59 28.32
CA LYS A 341 5.72 -11.64 26.84
C LYS A 341 5.13 -10.40 26.21
N LEU A 342 4.03 -9.88 26.75
CA LEU A 342 3.40 -8.65 26.28
C LEU A 342 4.33 -7.44 26.46
N ASN A 343 5.00 -7.35 27.62
CA ASN A 343 5.99 -6.33 27.89
C ASN A 343 7.20 -6.44 26.96
N PHE A 344 7.67 -7.66 26.67
CA PHE A 344 8.75 -7.91 25.72
C PHE A 344 8.39 -7.45 24.30
N ILE A 345 7.19 -7.82 23.82
CA ILE A 345 6.70 -7.40 22.49
C ILE A 345 6.56 -5.87 22.43
N ASN A 346 6.01 -5.24 23.47
CA ASN A 346 5.91 -3.78 23.56
C ASN A 346 7.29 -3.11 23.57
N GLY A 347 8.29 -3.72 24.21
CA GLY A 347 9.68 -3.28 24.18
C GLY A 347 10.27 -3.32 22.76
N GLN A 348 10.05 -4.42 22.02
CA GLN A 348 10.48 -4.52 20.62
C GLN A 348 9.77 -3.52 19.71
N MET A 349 8.46 -3.30 19.90
CA MET A 349 7.73 -2.29 19.11
C MET A 349 8.30 -0.88 19.33
N ARG A 350 8.62 -0.50 20.57
CA ARG A 350 9.27 0.79 20.85
C ARG A 350 10.65 0.89 20.19
N GLN A 351 11.46 -0.16 20.23
CA GLN A 351 12.76 -0.16 19.55
C GLN A 351 12.63 0.00 18.04
N ASN A 352 11.63 -0.65 17.42
CA ASN A 352 11.38 -0.49 16.00
C ASN A 352 10.86 0.91 15.65
N GLN A 353 10.00 1.50 16.48
CA GLN A 353 9.58 2.90 16.32
C GLN A 353 10.75 3.87 16.41
N ILE A 354 11.68 3.67 17.36
CA ILE A 354 12.88 4.50 17.48
C ILE A 354 13.73 4.37 16.21
N LYS A 355 14.00 3.15 15.73
CA LYS A 355 14.75 2.93 14.47
C LYS A 355 14.07 3.56 13.26
N GLN A 356 12.74 3.53 13.21
CA GLN A 356 11.98 4.16 12.13
C GLN A 356 12.12 5.69 12.17
N GLN A 357 12.12 6.29 13.36
CA GLN A 357 12.39 7.72 13.53
C GLN A 357 13.84 8.08 13.17
N GLU A 358 14.82 7.25 13.53
CA GLU A 358 16.23 7.42 13.14
C GLU A 358 16.39 7.36 11.61
N LEU A 359 15.80 6.37 10.96
CA LEU A 359 15.83 6.25 9.49
C LEU A 359 15.15 7.42 8.79
N GLN A 360 14.04 7.92 9.34
CA GLN A 360 13.38 9.11 8.79
C GLN A 360 14.28 10.34 8.92
N ALA A 361 14.93 10.53 10.08
CA ALA A 361 15.86 11.63 10.28
C ALA A 361 17.08 11.53 9.35
N ASP A 362 17.62 10.33 9.11
CA ASP A 362 18.69 10.09 8.15
C ASP A 362 18.25 10.41 6.72
N GLN A 363 17.03 10.02 6.34
CA GLN A 363 16.46 10.32 5.03
C GLN A 363 16.28 11.84 4.83
N ASP A 364 15.74 12.54 5.82
CA ASP A 364 15.56 13.99 5.80
C ASP A 364 16.93 14.71 5.72
N ALA A 365 17.95 14.21 6.45
CA ALA A 365 19.31 14.73 6.37
C ALA A 365 19.96 14.49 5.01
N LEU A 366 19.72 13.32 4.40
CA LEU A 366 20.21 13.01 3.05
C LEU A 366 19.54 13.91 2.01
N GLN A 367 18.23 14.10 2.12
CA GLN A 367 17.45 14.97 1.26
C GLN A 367 17.93 16.42 1.37
N ALA A 368 18.13 16.93 2.59
CA ALA A 368 18.72 18.25 2.81
C ALA A 368 20.14 18.36 2.24
N THR A 369 20.94 17.29 2.27
CA THR A 369 22.28 17.26 1.65
C THR A 369 22.20 17.28 0.13
N ILE A 370 21.23 16.58 -0.47
CA ILE A 370 20.96 16.60 -1.91
C ILE A 370 20.51 18.00 -2.35
N GLU A 371 19.65 18.65 -1.57
CA GLU A 371 19.16 20.00 -1.84
C GLU A 371 20.24 21.09 -1.61
N ALA A 372 21.19 20.84 -0.69
CA ALA A 372 22.30 21.73 -0.40
C ALA A 372 23.52 21.55 -1.34
N LEU A 373 23.56 20.49 -2.16
CA LEU A 373 24.59 20.31 -3.18
C LEU A 373 24.40 21.39 -4.27
N PRO A 374 25.41 22.25 -4.55
CA PRO A 374 25.27 23.38 -5.47
C PRO A 374 25.11 22.98 -6.94
N GLU A 375 25.37 21.72 -7.29
CA GLU A 375 25.43 21.25 -8.66
C GLU A 375 24.06 20.79 -9.13
N SER A 376 23.29 21.79 -9.58
CA SER A 376 22.02 21.59 -10.27
C SER A 376 22.17 20.59 -11.42
N PHE A 377 21.17 19.74 -11.63
CA PHE A 377 21.05 18.86 -12.82
C PHE A 377 21.26 19.61 -14.16
N ALA A 378 21.04 20.94 -14.16
CA ALA A 378 21.34 21.80 -15.30
C ALA A 378 22.85 21.99 -15.55
N GLU A 379 23.69 22.00 -14.52
CA GLU A 379 25.16 22.04 -14.65
C GLU A 379 25.73 20.71 -15.14
N TYR A 380 25.17 19.57 -14.73
CA TYR A 380 25.53 18.27 -15.31
C TYR A 380 25.21 18.23 -16.81
N LYS A 381 24.00 18.65 -17.22
CA LYS A 381 23.63 18.75 -18.64
C LYS A 381 24.51 19.74 -19.41
N LYS A 382 24.90 20.85 -18.80
CA LYS A 382 25.82 21.83 -19.38
C LYS A 382 27.23 21.24 -19.57
N THR A 383 27.69 20.45 -18.60
CA THR A 383 28.99 19.78 -18.64
C THR A 383 29.02 18.67 -19.69
N ASP A 384 27.95 17.89 -19.82
CA ASP A 384 27.81 16.85 -20.86
C ASP A 384 27.77 17.47 -22.27
N PHE A 385 27.05 18.59 -22.45
CA PHE A 385 27.06 19.36 -23.68
C PHE A 385 28.46 19.91 -24.03
N LEU A 386 29.17 20.48 -23.04
CA LEU A 386 30.55 20.94 -23.20
C LEU A 386 31.51 19.79 -23.55
N HIS A 387 31.31 18.60 -22.98
CA HIS A 387 32.10 17.43 -23.29
C HIS A 387 31.90 16.98 -24.75
N GLN A 388 30.64 16.90 -25.22
CA GLN A 388 30.33 16.60 -26.62
C GLN A 388 30.90 17.64 -27.58
N GLN A 389 30.82 18.94 -27.25
CA GLN A 389 31.41 20.01 -28.04
C GLN A 389 32.94 19.85 -28.15
N LYS A 390 33.62 19.58 -27.02
CA LYS A 390 35.07 19.35 -26.99
C LYS A 390 35.48 18.11 -27.76
N GLN A 391 34.66 17.06 -27.76
CA GLN A 391 34.90 15.85 -28.54
C GLN A 391 34.80 16.11 -30.06
N GLY A 392 33.89 17.00 -30.48
CA GLY A 392 33.81 17.48 -31.86
C GLY A 392 35.02 18.31 -32.29
N GLU A 393 35.49 19.21 -31.43
CA GLU A 393 36.72 19.99 -31.66
C GLU A 393 37.95 19.08 -31.79
N LEU A 394 38.03 18.02 -30.98
CA LEU A 394 39.14 17.07 -30.99
C LEU A 394 39.19 16.29 -32.31
N LYS A 395 38.04 15.82 -32.82
CA LYS A 395 37.95 15.20 -34.16
C LYS A 395 38.38 16.14 -35.29
N ASN A 396 38.00 17.41 -35.21
CA ASN A 396 38.43 18.41 -36.21
C ASN A 396 39.95 18.65 -36.15
N MET A 397 40.54 18.69 -34.96
CA MET A 397 41.99 18.80 -34.81
C MET A 397 42.73 17.55 -35.32
N GLU A 398 42.21 16.35 -35.06
CA GLU A 398 42.75 15.10 -35.63
C GLU A 398 42.74 15.12 -37.16
N GLN A 399 41.65 15.62 -37.75
CA GLN A 399 41.52 15.75 -39.20
C GLN A 399 42.52 16.77 -39.77
N HIS A 400 42.72 17.89 -39.07
CA HIS A 400 43.68 18.91 -39.49
C HIS A 400 45.14 18.45 -39.35
N LEU A 401 45.46 17.67 -38.32
CA LEU A 401 46.77 17.02 -38.17
C LEU A 401 47.04 16.03 -39.32
N LEU A 402 46.01 15.31 -39.78
CA LEU A 402 46.13 14.40 -40.91
C LEU A 402 46.45 15.14 -42.22
N GLU A 403 45.82 16.30 -42.45
CA GLU A 403 46.08 17.16 -43.60
C GLU A 403 47.49 17.79 -43.56
N LEU A 404 47.93 18.22 -42.37
CA LEU A 404 49.28 18.76 -42.15
C LEU A 404 50.36 17.71 -42.43
N ASN A 405 50.17 16.48 -41.95
CA ASN A 405 51.08 15.37 -42.24
C ASN A 405 51.16 15.08 -43.75
N LYS A 406 50.02 15.10 -44.45
CA LYS A 406 49.99 14.94 -45.91
C LYS A 406 50.76 16.06 -46.62
N SER A 407 50.58 17.31 -46.19
CA SER A 407 51.33 18.46 -46.75
C SER A 407 52.84 18.35 -46.49
N LEU A 408 53.24 17.82 -45.33
CA LEU A 408 54.64 17.59 -44.99
C LEU A 408 55.27 16.51 -45.90
N GLU A 409 54.58 15.41 -46.15
CA GLU A 409 55.01 14.35 -47.07
C GLU A 409 55.18 14.87 -48.51
N GLU A 410 54.26 15.72 -48.98
CA GLU A 410 54.34 16.39 -50.28
C GLU A 410 55.55 17.33 -50.38
N LYS A 411 55.84 18.09 -49.31
CA LYS A 411 57.03 18.96 -49.26
C LYS A 411 58.33 18.15 -49.22
N GLN A 412 58.38 17.03 -48.50
CA GLN A 412 59.56 16.15 -48.46
C GLN A 412 59.84 15.49 -49.81
N THR A 413 58.81 15.04 -50.53
CA THR A 413 58.95 14.51 -51.89
C THR A 413 59.42 15.58 -52.88
N ARG A 414 58.95 16.83 -52.72
CA ARG A 414 59.41 17.96 -53.55
C ARG A 414 60.87 18.32 -53.26
N LYS A 415 61.29 18.32 -51.99
CA LYS A 415 62.70 18.49 -51.57
C LYS A 415 63.60 17.43 -52.21
N SER A 416 63.20 16.16 -52.17
CA SER A 416 63.93 15.05 -52.81
C SER A 416 64.10 15.25 -54.32
N LYS A 417 63.06 15.74 -55.02
CA LYS A 417 63.14 16.06 -56.46
C LYS A 417 64.11 17.21 -56.75
N ILE A 418 64.05 18.30 -55.97
CA ILE A 418 64.95 19.46 -56.13
C ILE A 418 66.41 19.04 -55.85
N GLN A 419 66.65 18.22 -54.82
CA GLN A 419 67.98 17.75 -54.47
C GLN A 419 68.59 16.86 -55.56
N LYS A 420 67.76 16.02 -56.21
CA LYS A 420 68.17 15.25 -57.40
C LYS A 420 68.47 16.15 -58.59
N GLN A 421 67.68 17.20 -58.83
CA GLN A 421 67.93 18.17 -59.91
C GLN A 421 69.22 18.98 -59.68
N ILE A 422 69.52 19.36 -58.44
CA ILE A 422 70.76 20.04 -58.08
C ILE A 422 71.97 19.13 -58.31
N GLN A 423 71.90 17.86 -57.88
CA GLN A 423 72.97 16.87 -58.16
C GLN A 423 73.19 16.66 -59.66
N GLN A 424 72.11 16.64 -60.46
CA GLN A 424 72.18 16.53 -61.92
C GLN A 424 72.78 17.78 -62.58
N LEU A 425 72.41 18.97 -62.12
CA LEU A 425 73.00 20.24 -62.59
C LEU A 425 74.49 20.34 -62.25
N CYS A 426 74.90 19.92 -61.06
CA CYS A 426 76.32 19.88 -60.67
C CYS A 426 77.13 18.87 -61.51
N GLN A 427 76.54 17.74 -61.93
CA GLN A 427 77.18 16.79 -62.85
C GLN A 427 77.25 17.32 -64.29
N ASN A 428 76.21 18.00 -64.75
CA ASN A 428 76.14 18.51 -66.13
C ASN A 428 77.06 19.73 -66.38
N LEU A 429 77.46 20.45 -65.33
CA LEU A 429 78.11 21.74 -65.52
C LEU A 429 79.63 21.70 -65.75
N GLN A 430 80.36 20.59 -65.54
CA GLN A 430 81.81 20.42 -65.82
C GLN A 430 82.63 21.73 -65.93
N ILE A 431 82.61 22.57 -64.89
CA ILE A 431 83.04 23.97 -65.02
C ILE A 431 84.57 24.03 -64.98
N ASN A 432 85.16 24.28 -66.14
CA ASN A 432 86.55 24.68 -66.35
C ASN A 432 86.62 26.17 -66.76
N GLN A 433 87.69 26.84 -66.36
CA GLN A 433 87.81 28.30 -66.15
C GLN A 433 88.07 29.13 -67.42
N ASN A 434 87.42 30.30 -67.54
CA ASN A 434 88.02 31.61 -67.87
C ASN A 434 86.94 32.70 -68.07
N ILE A 435 86.82 33.63 -67.10
CA ILE A 435 85.96 34.83 -67.15
C ILE A 435 86.78 36.03 -66.64
N SER A 436 86.59 37.21 -67.25
CA SER A 436 87.40 38.42 -67.02
C SER A 436 87.03 39.19 -65.72
N ILE A 437 88.00 39.95 -65.20
CA ILE A 437 88.05 40.52 -63.83
C ILE A 437 86.95 41.56 -63.52
N ASP A 438 86.43 42.27 -64.52
CA ASP A 438 85.35 43.28 -64.32
C ASP A 438 83.94 42.65 -64.23
N GLU A 439 83.75 41.46 -64.78
CA GLU A 439 82.52 40.68 -64.56
C GLU A 439 82.57 39.96 -63.20
N ILE A 440 83.76 39.58 -62.73
CA ILE A 440 83.98 38.90 -61.43
C ILE A 440 83.60 39.79 -60.25
N THR A 441 83.88 41.09 -60.26
CA THR A 441 83.53 41.98 -59.14
C THR A 441 82.02 42.25 -59.06
N LYS A 442 81.34 42.36 -60.21
CA LYS A 442 79.88 42.50 -60.27
C LYS A 442 79.19 41.20 -59.85
N LEU A 443 79.63 40.05 -60.38
CA LEU A 443 79.18 38.71 -59.95
C LEU A 443 79.52 38.41 -58.50
N GLN A 444 80.64 38.89 -57.95
CA GLN A 444 80.96 38.75 -56.53
C GLN A 444 80.00 39.54 -55.65
N SER A 445 79.64 40.77 -56.05
CA SER A 445 78.68 41.57 -55.30
C SER A 445 77.27 40.97 -55.34
N GLU A 446 76.86 40.46 -56.50
CA GLU A 446 75.58 39.76 -56.66
C GLU A 446 75.56 38.40 -55.95
N MET A 447 76.65 37.64 -56.03
CA MET A 447 76.81 36.40 -55.27
C MET A 447 76.77 36.69 -53.78
N ARG A 448 77.52 37.68 -53.25
CA ARG A 448 77.47 38.01 -51.82
C ARG A 448 76.07 38.40 -51.36
N ARG A 449 75.32 39.14 -52.18
CA ARG A 449 73.91 39.48 -51.88
C ARG A 449 73.00 38.27 -51.89
N LYS A 450 73.13 37.39 -52.90
CA LYS A 450 72.38 36.13 -52.98
C LYS A 450 72.77 35.16 -51.86
N LEU A 451 74.04 35.15 -51.46
CA LEU A 451 74.57 34.32 -50.38
C LEU A 451 74.04 34.81 -49.03
N TYR A 452 74.01 36.13 -48.79
CA TYR A 452 73.43 36.70 -47.57
C TYR A 452 71.91 36.48 -47.48
N ALA A 453 71.20 36.61 -48.61
CA ALA A 453 69.77 36.31 -48.66
C ALA A 453 69.50 34.81 -48.45
N ALA A 454 70.36 33.93 -48.99
CA ALA A 454 70.29 32.50 -48.76
C ALA A 454 70.62 32.14 -47.31
N GLU A 455 71.61 32.78 -46.68
CA GLU A 455 71.96 32.61 -45.26
C GLU A 455 70.82 33.04 -44.33
N GLN A 456 70.16 34.17 -44.64
CA GLN A 456 68.94 34.57 -43.91
C GLN A 456 67.80 33.56 -44.09
N ALA A 457 67.56 33.08 -45.31
CA ALA A 457 66.54 32.07 -45.56
C ALA A 457 66.86 30.76 -44.82
N VAL A 458 68.14 30.35 -44.77
CA VAL A 458 68.59 29.20 -43.99
C VAL A 458 68.34 29.42 -42.50
N GLN A 459 68.69 30.58 -41.93
CA GLN A 459 68.42 30.87 -40.52
C GLN A 459 66.93 30.85 -40.17
N VAL A 460 66.07 31.38 -41.03
CA VAL A 460 64.61 31.32 -40.84
C VAL A 460 64.13 29.87 -40.88
N THR A 461 64.61 29.09 -41.86
CA THR A 461 64.26 27.67 -41.98
C THR A 461 64.77 26.85 -40.78
N GLU A 462 65.96 27.14 -40.26
CA GLU A 462 66.52 26.50 -39.06
C GLU A 462 65.77 26.87 -37.78
N LYS A 463 65.17 28.06 -37.74
CA LYS A 463 64.30 28.47 -36.63
C LYS A 463 62.97 27.71 -36.70
N GLU A 464 62.32 27.70 -37.88
CA GLU A 464 61.08 26.94 -38.10
C GLU A 464 61.26 25.45 -37.81
N LEU A 465 62.42 24.88 -38.18
CA LEU A 465 62.74 23.48 -37.92
C LEU A 465 62.89 23.18 -36.43
N ARG A 466 63.51 24.10 -35.66
CA ARG A 466 63.59 24.01 -34.19
C ARG A 466 62.23 24.13 -33.52
N ASP A 467 61.38 25.04 -33.99
CA ASP A 467 60.03 25.21 -33.45
C ASP A 467 59.18 23.94 -33.70
N LEU A 468 59.26 23.35 -34.89
CA LEU A 468 58.63 22.06 -35.21
C LEU A 468 59.19 20.89 -34.40
N GLU A 469 60.49 20.86 -34.12
CA GLU A 469 61.10 19.85 -33.26
C GLU A 469 60.60 19.95 -31.82
N ASN A 470 60.44 21.17 -31.29
CA ASN A 470 59.86 21.41 -29.98
C ASN A 470 58.39 20.96 -29.92
N GLU A 471 57.60 21.29 -30.95
CA GLU A 471 56.20 20.88 -31.04
C GLU A 471 56.07 19.35 -31.11
N LYS A 472 56.95 18.67 -31.86
CA LYS A 472 57.03 17.21 -31.90
C LYS A 472 57.31 16.62 -30.51
N VAL A 473 58.22 17.20 -29.73
CA VAL A 473 58.52 16.73 -28.37
C VAL A 473 57.29 16.84 -27.46
N ILE A 474 56.54 17.94 -27.55
CA ILE A 474 55.30 18.14 -26.78
C ILE A 474 54.24 17.12 -27.19
N MET A 475 54.04 16.89 -28.50
CA MET A 475 53.09 15.89 -28.98
C MET A 475 53.44 14.48 -28.49
N VAL A 476 54.72 14.10 -28.50
CA VAL A 476 55.18 12.79 -28.00
C VAL A 476 54.92 12.65 -26.50
N GLN A 477 55.12 13.70 -25.70
CA GLN A 477 54.78 13.68 -24.28
C GLN A 477 53.28 13.49 -24.05
N ASN A 478 52.43 14.21 -24.78
CA ASN A 478 50.98 14.07 -24.68
C ASN A 478 50.51 12.66 -25.10
N LEU A 479 51.09 12.10 -26.17
CA LEU A 479 50.80 10.72 -26.60
C LEU A 479 51.17 9.68 -25.54
N ASN A 480 52.30 9.86 -24.86
CA ASN A 480 52.72 8.96 -23.78
C ASN A 480 51.76 9.03 -22.58
N GLN A 481 51.32 10.23 -22.18
CA GLN A 481 50.34 10.40 -21.11
C GLN A 481 48.99 9.77 -21.47
N LEU A 482 48.54 9.92 -22.71
CA LEU A 482 47.29 9.33 -23.18
C LEU A 482 47.36 7.79 -23.19
N ASN A 483 48.50 7.23 -23.60
CA ASN A 483 48.74 5.79 -23.55
C ASN A 483 48.73 5.24 -22.13
N GLU A 484 49.30 5.97 -21.18
CA GLU A 484 49.30 5.58 -19.76
C GLU A 484 47.87 5.60 -19.17
N GLN A 485 47.07 6.61 -19.52
CA GLN A 485 45.66 6.67 -19.14
C GLN A 485 44.85 5.51 -19.75
N LEU A 486 45.10 5.17 -21.01
CA LEU A 486 44.44 4.06 -21.68
C LEU A 486 44.77 2.71 -21.03
N GLU A 487 46.04 2.46 -20.69
CA GLU A 487 46.43 1.23 -19.99
C GLU A 487 45.85 1.15 -18.58
N ASN A 488 45.74 2.27 -17.87
CA ASN A 488 45.08 2.30 -16.56
C ASN A 488 43.57 2.03 -16.67
N GLN A 489 42.89 2.51 -17.71
CA GLN A 489 41.50 2.17 -17.97
C GLN A 489 41.33 0.69 -18.32
N LYS A 490 42.17 0.11 -19.17
CA LYS A 490 42.13 -1.33 -19.48
C LYS A 490 42.26 -2.19 -18.23
N LYS A 491 43.21 -1.86 -17.33
CA LYS A 491 43.36 -2.56 -16.06
C LYS A 491 42.11 -2.47 -15.18
N ARG A 492 41.45 -1.30 -15.11
CA ARG A 492 40.19 -1.16 -14.38
C ARG A 492 39.08 -2.03 -14.97
N VAL A 493 38.95 -2.08 -16.30
CA VAL A 493 37.95 -2.92 -16.97
C VAL A 493 38.21 -4.41 -16.71
N GLU A 494 39.47 -4.84 -16.73
CA GLU A 494 39.84 -6.23 -16.46
C GLU A 494 39.48 -6.65 -15.01
N ILE A 495 39.73 -5.75 -14.03
CA ILE A 495 39.35 -5.98 -12.62
C ILE A 495 37.82 -6.11 -12.49
N MET A 496 37.06 -5.18 -13.09
CA MET A 496 35.60 -5.23 -13.06
C MET A 496 35.05 -6.52 -13.69
N LYS A 497 35.70 -7.02 -14.75
CA LYS A 497 35.32 -8.28 -15.40
C LYS A 497 35.55 -9.49 -14.48
N GLN A 498 36.69 -9.53 -13.78
CA GLN A 498 36.99 -10.60 -12.82
C GLN A 498 36.02 -10.62 -11.64
N ASP A 499 35.64 -9.44 -11.11
CA ASP A 499 34.66 -9.33 -10.04
C ASP A 499 33.27 -9.82 -10.51
N HIS A 500 32.86 -9.47 -11.73
CA HIS A 500 31.60 -9.94 -12.30
C HIS A 500 31.56 -11.46 -12.50
N GLU A 501 32.65 -12.07 -12.97
CA GLU A 501 32.75 -13.52 -13.14
C GLU A 501 32.67 -14.25 -11.79
N LYS A 502 33.27 -13.67 -10.73
CA LYS A 502 33.21 -14.19 -9.37
C LYS A 502 31.80 -14.11 -8.79
N ASP A 503 31.10 -13.00 -8.99
CA ASP A 503 29.72 -12.82 -8.55
C ASP A 503 28.75 -13.76 -9.28
N ALA A 504 28.95 -13.95 -10.60
CA ALA A 504 28.18 -14.90 -11.38
C ALA A 504 28.35 -16.35 -10.91
N ALA A 505 29.58 -16.75 -10.56
CA ALA A 505 29.86 -18.08 -10.00
C ALA A 505 29.21 -18.28 -8.61
N SER A 506 29.24 -17.25 -7.76
CA SER A 506 28.60 -17.26 -6.44
C SER A 506 27.07 -17.39 -6.55
N LEU A 507 26.45 -16.61 -7.45
CA LEU A 507 25.03 -16.67 -7.76
C LEU A 507 24.61 -18.06 -8.26
N LYS A 508 25.41 -18.69 -9.13
CA LYS A 508 25.13 -20.05 -9.62
C LYS A 508 25.15 -21.08 -8.49
N GLN A 509 26.16 -21.04 -7.62
CA GLN A 509 26.26 -21.94 -6.47
C GLN A 509 25.09 -21.77 -5.48
N MET A 510 24.66 -20.52 -5.26
CA MET A 510 23.49 -20.21 -4.43
C MET A 510 22.21 -20.78 -5.04
N ASN A 511 22.04 -20.67 -6.36
CA ASN A 511 20.87 -21.16 -7.07
C ASN A 511 20.79 -22.69 -7.08
N ASP A 512 21.92 -23.39 -7.27
CA ASP A 512 21.98 -24.86 -7.19
C ASP A 512 21.62 -25.36 -5.77
N THR A 513 22.08 -24.65 -4.73
CA THR A 513 21.72 -24.94 -3.33
C THR A 513 20.23 -24.73 -3.08
N TYR A 514 19.66 -23.66 -3.64
CA TYR A 514 18.23 -23.36 -3.56
C TYR A 514 17.37 -24.44 -4.22
N TYR A 515 17.78 -24.91 -5.39
CA TYR A 515 17.08 -25.97 -6.12
C TYR A 515 17.06 -27.28 -5.32
N LYS A 516 18.21 -27.67 -4.75
CA LYS A 516 18.35 -28.88 -3.93
C LYS A 516 17.49 -28.81 -2.66
N ASN A 517 17.45 -27.65 -2.00
CA ASN A 517 16.60 -27.43 -0.82
C ASN A 517 15.11 -27.47 -1.17
N THR A 518 14.73 -26.92 -2.33
CA THR A 518 13.34 -26.95 -2.81
C THR A 518 12.88 -28.38 -3.11
N GLN A 519 13.76 -29.20 -3.70
CA GLN A 519 13.46 -30.61 -3.96
C GLN A 519 13.24 -31.40 -2.66
N ASN A 520 14.11 -31.23 -1.67
CA ASN A 520 13.96 -31.85 -0.34
C ASN A 520 12.65 -31.43 0.35
N LEU A 521 12.27 -30.15 0.25
CA LEU A 521 11.01 -29.64 0.80
C LEU A 521 9.80 -30.29 0.14
N ASN A 522 9.82 -30.42 -1.19
CA ASN A 522 8.73 -31.07 -1.93
C ASN A 522 8.56 -32.54 -1.52
N GLU A 523 9.65 -33.27 -1.30
CA GLU A 523 9.60 -34.64 -0.79
C GLU A 523 8.97 -34.71 0.62
N GLN A 524 9.36 -33.80 1.53
CA GLN A 524 8.77 -33.72 2.87
C GLN A 524 7.29 -33.36 2.85
N ILE A 525 6.87 -32.42 1.99
CA ILE A 525 5.46 -32.08 1.78
C ILE A 525 4.69 -33.31 1.27
N GLY A 526 5.28 -34.08 0.35
CA GLY A 526 4.71 -35.34 -0.14
C GLY A 526 4.49 -36.35 0.99
N GLN A 527 5.47 -36.52 1.89
CA GLN A 527 5.35 -37.40 3.05
C GLN A 527 4.27 -36.93 4.03
N MET A 528 4.20 -35.63 4.32
CA MET A 528 3.18 -35.08 5.22
C MET A 528 1.77 -35.20 4.63
N LYS A 529 1.59 -35.03 3.31
CA LYS A 529 0.30 -35.27 2.64
C LYS A 529 -0.15 -36.72 2.80
N LYS A 530 0.76 -37.70 2.65
CA LYS A 530 0.45 -39.12 2.88
C LYS A 530 0.03 -39.38 4.34
N GLN A 531 0.75 -38.82 5.30
CA GLN A 531 0.39 -38.95 6.72
C GLN A 531 -0.96 -38.32 7.04
N LYS A 532 -1.27 -37.14 6.47
CA LYS A 532 -2.59 -36.49 6.64
C LYS A 532 -3.72 -37.39 6.18
N VAL A 533 -3.60 -38.02 5.00
CA VAL A 533 -4.61 -38.95 4.48
C VAL A 533 -4.80 -40.14 5.42
N GLN A 534 -3.71 -40.71 5.94
CA GLN A 534 -3.76 -41.83 6.87
C GLN A 534 -4.45 -41.47 8.19
N VAL A 535 -4.13 -40.31 8.77
CA VAL A 535 -4.76 -39.82 10.01
C VAL A 535 -6.25 -39.51 9.79
N SER A 536 -6.60 -38.90 8.66
CA SER A 536 -8.02 -38.65 8.32
C SER A 536 -8.81 -39.95 8.22
N ALA A 537 -8.25 -41.01 7.63
CA ALA A 537 -8.89 -42.32 7.57
C ALA A 537 -9.11 -42.90 8.98
N GLN A 538 -8.11 -42.82 9.87
CA GLN A 538 -8.22 -43.28 11.26
C GLN A 538 -9.27 -42.50 12.07
N ILE A 539 -9.38 -41.18 11.84
CA ILE A 539 -10.41 -40.35 12.47
C ILE A 539 -11.80 -40.81 12.04
N GLU A 540 -11.98 -41.12 10.76
CA GLU A 540 -13.28 -41.54 10.25
C GLU A 540 -13.68 -42.92 10.79
N GLU A 541 -12.73 -43.86 10.86
CA GLU A 541 -12.93 -45.15 11.52
C GLU A 541 -13.32 -44.99 13.00
N SER A 542 -12.64 -44.09 13.72
CA SER A 542 -12.95 -43.79 15.13
C SER A 542 -14.35 -43.19 15.31
N LYS A 543 -14.79 -42.32 14.39
CA LYS A 543 -16.16 -41.76 14.41
C LYS A 543 -17.20 -42.85 14.17
N GLN A 544 -16.95 -43.76 13.24
CA GLN A 544 -17.84 -44.89 12.99
C GLN A 544 -17.99 -45.76 14.24
N LEU A 545 -16.88 -46.08 14.92
CA LEU A 545 -16.90 -46.83 16.17
C LEU A 545 -17.66 -46.08 17.29
N LEU A 546 -17.44 -44.77 17.42
CA LEU A 546 -18.16 -43.94 18.40
C LEU A 546 -19.67 -43.95 18.14
N ASN A 547 -20.09 -43.83 16.88
CA ASN A 547 -21.51 -43.88 16.52
C ASN A 547 -22.13 -45.25 16.81
N GLN A 548 -21.40 -46.34 16.56
CA GLN A 548 -21.84 -47.69 16.96
C GLN A 548 -22.01 -47.82 18.48
N GLN A 549 -21.05 -47.29 19.27
CA GLN A 549 -21.16 -47.31 20.74
C GLN A 549 -22.32 -46.47 21.26
N LYS A 550 -22.58 -45.29 20.66
CA LYS A 550 -23.74 -44.46 21.02
C LYS A 550 -25.05 -45.19 20.75
N ALA A 551 -25.16 -45.86 19.60
CA ALA A 551 -26.36 -46.64 19.27
C ALA A 551 -26.60 -47.80 20.25
N LEU A 552 -25.53 -48.48 20.69
CA LEU A 552 -25.62 -49.51 21.72
C LEU A 552 -26.05 -48.94 23.08
N LEU A 553 -25.49 -47.79 23.48
CA LEU A 553 -25.85 -47.12 24.72
C LEU A 553 -27.31 -46.70 24.73
N GLU A 554 -27.81 -46.13 23.64
CA GLU A 554 -29.22 -45.73 23.52
C GLU A 554 -30.17 -46.94 23.60
N LYS A 555 -29.75 -48.08 23.04
CA LYS A 555 -30.50 -49.34 23.15
C LYS A 555 -30.57 -49.85 24.59
N GLU A 556 -29.46 -49.83 25.32
CA GLU A 556 -29.42 -50.23 26.74
C GLU A 556 -30.19 -49.24 27.63
N GLN A 557 -30.12 -47.94 27.33
CA GLN A 557 -30.93 -46.93 28.03
C GLN A 557 -32.43 -47.20 27.85
N LYS A 558 -32.89 -47.45 26.61
CA LYS A 558 -34.29 -47.80 26.35
C LYS A 558 -34.71 -49.09 27.07
N ARG A 559 -33.81 -50.09 27.14
CA ARG A 559 -34.06 -51.34 27.85
C ARG A 559 -34.22 -51.11 29.36
N THR A 560 -33.29 -50.39 29.97
CA THR A 560 -33.32 -50.07 31.41
C THR A 560 -34.53 -49.20 31.76
N GLU A 561 -34.90 -48.24 30.93
CA GLU A 561 -36.16 -47.48 31.09
C GLU A 561 -37.40 -48.38 31.04
N ALA A 562 -37.43 -49.37 30.14
CA ALA A 562 -38.53 -50.32 30.05
C ALA A 562 -38.61 -51.24 31.27
N GLU A 563 -37.46 -51.72 31.78
CA GLU A 563 -37.37 -52.52 33.00
C GLU A 563 -37.80 -51.71 34.23
N MET A 564 -37.41 -50.43 34.32
CA MET A 564 -37.83 -49.51 35.38
C MET A 564 -39.35 -49.29 35.37
N LYS A 565 -39.95 -49.08 34.19
CA LYS A 565 -41.41 -48.99 34.04
C LYS A 565 -42.13 -50.26 34.51
N LYS A 566 -41.57 -51.45 34.21
CA LYS A 566 -42.11 -52.72 34.72
C LYS A 566 -42.04 -52.80 36.24
N MET A 567 -40.92 -52.40 36.85
CA MET A 567 -40.79 -52.37 38.30
C MET A 567 -41.80 -51.41 38.95
N ILE A 568 -41.97 -50.21 38.41
CA ILE A 568 -42.97 -49.25 38.89
C ILE A 568 -44.38 -49.85 38.83
N ALA A 569 -44.73 -50.55 37.74
CA ALA A 569 -46.03 -51.22 37.61
C ALA A 569 -46.23 -52.34 38.64
N ILE A 570 -45.19 -53.13 38.92
CA ILE A 570 -45.23 -54.17 39.96
C ILE A 570 -45.43 -53.55 41.34
N ILE A 571 -44.68 -52.48 41.66
CA ILE A 571 -44.83 -51.75 42.93
C ILE A 571 -46.26 -51.22 43.08
N ALA A 572 -46.81 -50.59 42.04
CA ALA A 572 -48.18 -50.10 42.05
C ALA A 572 -49.21 -51.23 42.33
N ALA A 573 -49.07 -52.39 41.69
CA ALA A 573 -49.94 -53.54 41.91
C ALA A 573 -49.82 -54.12 43.33
N ILE A 574 -48.63 -54.10 43.93
CA ILE A 574 -48.43 -54.49 45.34
C ILE A 574 -49.14 -53.52 46.27
N TYR A 575 -49.03 -52.20 46.01
CA TYR A 575 -49.74 -51.18 46.78
C TYR A 575 -51.25 -51.34 46.72
N GLU A 576 -51.82 -51.63 45.54
CA GLU A 576 -53.25 -51.91 45.40
C GLU A 576 -53.68 -53.11 46.24
N LYS A 577 -52.97 -54.25 46.16
CA LYS A 577 -53.25 -55.43 46.98
C LYS A 577 -53.13 -55.16 48.48
N LEU A 578 -52.18 -54.30 48.89
CA LEU A 578 -52.03 -53.90 50.28
C LEU A 578 -53.24 -53.08 50.76
N ILE A 579 -53.72 -52.16 49.93
CA ILE A 579 -54.93 -51.37 50.21
C ILE A 579 -56.14 -52.29 50.35
N GLU A 580 -56.34 -53.23 49.43
CA GLU A 580 -57.41 -54.23 49.51
C GLU A 580 -57.33 -55.08 50.78
N SER A 581 -56.14 -55.56 51.15
CA SER A 581 -55.91 -56.34 52.37
C SER A 581 -56.24 -55.54 53.64
N ARG A 582 -55.81 -54.27 53.69
CA ARG A 582 -56.14 -53.34 54.78
C ARG A 582 -57.66 -53.11 54.88
N GLN A 583 -58.33 -52.96 53.74
CA GLN A 583 -59.79 -52.80 53.71
C GLN A 583 -60.51 -54.06 54.20
N LYS A 584 -60.08 -55.26 53.77
CA LYS A 584 -60.65 -56.53 54.27
C LYS A 584 -60.43 -56.71 55.77
N SER A 585 -59.26 -56.35 56.27
CA SER A 585 -58.92 -56.40 57.69
C SER A 585 -59.80 -55.44 58.49
N ARG A 586 -60.00 -54.21 57.99
CA ARG A 586 -60.91 -53.23 58.58
C ARG A 586 -62.34 -53.73 58.64
N ASN A 587 -62.89 -54.26 57.53
CA ASN A 587 -64.23 -54.82 57.49
C ASN A 587 -64.40 -55.98 58.50
N SER A 588 -63.36 -56.82 58.64
CA SER A 588 -63.36 -57.94 59.60
C SER A 588 -63.38 -57.47 61.05
N LEU A 589 -62.61 -56.40 61.36
CA LEU A 589 -62.62 -55.76 62.67
C LEU A 589 -63.97 -55.07 62.97
N GLU A 590 -64.57 -54.43 61.97
CA GLU A 590 -65.93 -53.86 62.07
C GLU A 590 -66.97 -54.95 62.37
N MET A 591 -66.93 -56.08 61.66
CA MET A 591 -67.79 -57.24 61.97
C MET A 591 -67.57 -57.82 63.38
N ALA A 592 -66.31 -57.93 63.82
CA ALA A 592 -65.99 -58.42 65.16
C ALA A 592 -66.52 -57.47 66.24
N ARG A 593 -66.35 -56.16 66.04
CA ARG A 593 -66.93 -55.11 66.90
C ARG A 593 -68.45 -55.25 66.99
N ASP A 594 -69.11 -55.42 65.86
CA ASP A 594 -70.57 -55.51 65.81
C ASP A 594 -71.07 -56.77 66.53
N LYS A 595 -70.42 -57.94 66.33
CA LYS A 595 -70.74 -59.19 67.06
C LYS A 595 -70.50 -59.09 68.57
N VAL A 596 -69.44 -58.40 69.00
CA VAL A 596 -69.21 -58.13 70.43
C VAL A 596 -70.31 -57.22 70.98
N GLY A 597 -70.75 -56.22 70.20
CA GLY A 597 -71.88 -55.37 70.53
C GLY A 597 -73.19 -56.14 70.70
N GLU A 598 -73.50 -57.06 69.79
CA GLU A 598 -74.66 -57.97 69.87
C GLU A 598 -74.59 -58.88 71.10
N ALA A 599 -73.44 -59.51 71.36
CA ALA A 599 -73.24 -60.35 72.54
C ALA A 599 -73.45 -59.57 73.85
N MET A 600 -72.95 -58.33 73.92
CA MET A 600 -73.17 -57.46 75.07
C MET A 600 -74.64 -57.06 75.27
N GLN A 601 -75.44 -56.99 74.20
CA GLN A 601 -76.88 -56.76 74.32
C GLN A 601 -77.63 -57.96 74.89
N MET A 602 -77.16 -59.19 74.63
CA MET A 602 -77.76 -60.41 75.21
C MET A 602 -77.51 -60.57 76.73
N PHE A 603 -76.55 -59.83 77.29
CA PHE A 603 -76.27 -59.82 78.73
C PHE A 603 -77.02 -58.72 79.51
N LYS A 604 -77.83 -57.91 78.83
CA LYS A 604 -78.81 -57.00 79.44
C LYS A 604 -80.19 -57.62 79.39
#